data_AF-A0A6M2D2A2-F1
#
_entry.id   AF-A0A6M2D2A2-F1
#
_cell.length_a   1.000
_cell.length_b   1.000
_cell.length_c   1.000
_cell.angle_alpha   90.00
_cell.angle_beta   90.00
_cell.angle_gamma   90.00
#
_symmetry.space_group_name_H-M   'P 1'
#
loop_
_entity.id
_entity.type
_entity.pdbx_description
1 polymer ?
#
loop_
_entity_poly.entity_id
_entity_poly.type
_entity_poly.pdbx_seq_one_letter_code
_entity_poly.pdbx_strand_id
1 'polypeptide(L)'
;MFARSLMRCLWKREELVNRSVTGTVCRRFMYQGAKAKPALSPRKHDAIQMAFYHFVKTHPNTMLSVDKRLRNLNRNIGYFLRGLK
;
A
#
# COMPACT_ATOMS: atom_id res chain seq x y z
N MET A 1 1.84 12.33 0.06
CA MET A 1 0.65 11.45 0.04
C MET A 1 0.54 10.74 1.39
N PHE A 2 -0.59 10.90 2.07
CA PHE A 2 -0.86 10.40 3.44
C PHE A 2 -0.42 8.95 3.69
N ALA A 3 -0.76 8.02 2.79
CA ALA A 3 -0.37 6.61 2.91
C ALA A 3 1.15 6.39 2.95
N ARG A 4 1.94 7.17 2.20
CA ARG A 4 3.41 7.08 2.22
C ARG A 4 3.99 7.54 3.56
N SER A 5 3.38 8.56 4.17
CA SER A 5 3.77 9.04 5.51
C SER A 5 3.49 7.96 6.55
N LEU A 6 2.29 7.36 6.53
CA LEU A 6 1.95 6.25 7.43
C LEU A 6 2.88 5.04 7.28
N MET A 7 3.23 4.68 6.04
CA MET A 7 4.21 3.60 5.79
C MET A 7 5.56 3.85 6.47
N ARG A 8 6.03 5.10 6.50
CA ARG A 8 7.28 5.48 7.18
C ARG A 8 7.15 5.52 8.71
N CYS A 9 5.96 5.75 9.25
CA CYS A 9 5.71 5.77 10.68
C CYS A 9 5.56 4.36 11.27
N LEU A 10 4.95 3.43 10.53
CA LEU A 10 4.59 2.10 11.02
C LEU A 10 5.67 1.03 10.80
N TRP A 11 6.63 1.28 9.91
CA TRP A 11 7.72 0.35 9.60
C TRP A 11 9.05 1.08 9.48
N LYS A 12 10.11 0.40 9.91
CA LYS A 12 11.48 0.73 9.50
C LYS A 12 11.68 0.41 8.02
N ARG A 13 12.65 1.06 7.39
CA ARG A 13 12.96 0.84 5.98
C ARG A 13 13.29 -0.63 5.73
N GLU A 14 14.12 -1.24 6.58
CA GLU A 14 14.52 -2.65 6.43
C GLU A 14 13.32 -3.61 6.44
N GLU A 15 12.27 -3.32 7.22
CA GLU A 15 11.07 -4.16 7.30
C GLU A 15 10.22 -4.13 6.01
N LEU A 16 10.41 -3.10 5.17
CA LEU A 16 9.65 -2.89 3.93
C LEU A 16 10.38 -3.36 2.68
N VAL A 17 11.71 -3.52 2.75
CA VAL A 17 12.50 -4.03 1.63
C VAL A 17 12.03 -5.44 1.26
N ASN A 18 11.91 -5.70 -0.04
CA ASN A 18 11.45 -6.99 -0.58
C ASN A 18 10.06 -7.46 -0.11
N ARG A 19 9.20 -6.56 0.38
CA ARG A 19 7.78 -6.86 0.67
C ARG A 19 6.84 -6.55 -0.49
N SER A 20 5.64 -7.13 -0.45
CA SER A 20 4.51 -6.76 -1.30
C SER A 20 3.27 -6.41 -0.45
N VAL A 21 2.28 -5.78 -1.08
CA VAL A 21 1.03 -5.43 -0.39
C VAL A 21 0.26 -6.68 0.02
N THR A 22 0.09 -7.63 -0.90
CA THR A 22 -0.83 -8.78 -0.76
C THR A 22 -0.15 -10.13 -0.64
N GLY A 23 1.17 -10.21 -0.77
CA GLY A 23 1.87 -11.50 -0.81
C GLY A 23 1.76 -12.24 -2.15
N THR A 24 1.00 -11.71 -3.11
CA THR A 24 0.71 -12.41 -4.37
C THR A 24 1.64 -11.99 -5.50
N VAL A 25 1.94 -12.94 -6.40
CA VAL A 25 2.68 -12.66 -7.63
C VAL A 25 1.83 -11.79 -8.55
N CYS A 26 2.46 -10.80 -9.20
CA CYS A 26 1.79 -10.02 -10.21
C CYS A 26 1.46 -10.92 -11.41
N ARG A 27 0.17 -11.06 -11.77
CA ARG A 27 -0.29 -11.90 -12.89
C ARG A 27 0.49 -11.69 -14.18
N ARG A 28 0.87 -10.44 -14.48
CA ARG A 28 1.68 -10.09 -15.67
C ARG A 28 3.06 -10.75 -15.69
N PHE A 29 3.67 -10.98 -14.53
CA PHE A 29 5.00 -11.55 -14.38
C PHE A 29 4.98 -13.02 -13.94
N MET A 30 3.78 -13.60 -13.76
CA MET A 30 3.61 -14.97 -13.30
C MET A 30 4.24 -15.98 -14.29
N TYR A 31 4.00 -15.78 -15.59
CA TYR A 31 4.61 -16.59 -16.65
C TYR A 31 6.10 -16.34 -16.87
N GLN A 32 6.66 -15.28 -16.27
CA GLN A 32 8.09 -14.95 -16.35
C GLN A 32 8.88 -15.49 -15.15
N GLY A 33 8.29 -16.37 -14.33
CA GLY A 33 8.96 -16.98 -13.18
C GLY A 33 9.12 -16.04 -11.98
N ALA A 34 8.35 -14.94 -11.91
CA ALA A 34 8.45 -14.00 -10.80
C ALA A 34 8.04 -14.64 -9.47
N LYS A 35 8.87 -14.46 -8.43
CA LYS A 35 8.62 -14.97 -7.08
C LYS A 35 7.73 -14.03 -6.28
N ALA A 36 6.86 -14.63 -5.46
CA ALA A 36 6.01 -13.90 -4.55
C ALA A 36 6.87 -13.25 -3.46
N LYS A 37 6.64 -11.97 -3.19
CA LYS A 37 7.27 -11.26 -2.07
C LYS A 37 6.38 -11.38 -0.83
N PRO A 38 6.92 -11.59 0.37
CA PRO A 38 6.11 -11.66 1.59
C PRO A 38 5.18 -10.45 1.72
N ALA A 39 3.94 -10.70 2.15
CA ALA A 39 2.97 -9.63 2.41
C ALA A 39 3.44 -8.69 3.53
N LEU A 40 2.89 -7.49 3.56
CA LEU A 40 2.91 -6.65 4.76
C LEU A 40 2.17 -7.35 5.90
N SER A 41 2.52 -7.01 7.14
CA SER A 41 1.77 -7.49 8.30
C SER A 41 0.29 -7.11 8.15
N PRO A 42 -0.65 -8.07 8.20
CA PRO A 42 -2.08 -7.78 8.04
C PRO A 42 -2.57 -6.71 9.01
N ARG A 43 -2.16 -6.81 10.29
CA ARG A 43 -2.53 -5.85 11.34
C ARG A 43 -2.10 -4.41 11.01
N LYS A 44 -0.86 -4.21 10.54
CA LYS A 44 -0.36 -2.87 10.19
C LYS A 44 -0.99 -2.37 8.87
N HIS A 45 -1.30 -3.29 7.94
CA HIS A 45 -1.99 -2.96 6.70
C HIS A 45 -3.43 -2.48 6.97
N ASP A 46 -4.18 -3.17 7.83
CA ASP A 46 -5.53 -2.80 8.23
C ASP A 46 -5.55 -1.44 8.94
N ALA A 47 -4.54 -1.17 9.78
CA ALA A 47 -4.36 0.14 10.40
C ALA A 47 -4.21 1.27 9.37
N ILE A 48 -3.46 1.05 8.27
CA ILE A 48 -3.39 2.03 7.17
C ILE A 48 -4.75 2.20 6.51
N GLN A 49 -5.47 1.10 6.23
CA GLN A 49 -6.77 1.18 5.59
C GLN A 49 -7.75 2.00 6.43
N MET A 50 -7.83 1.75 7.73
CA MET A 50 -8.69 2.50 8.64
C MET A 50 -8.27 3.97 8.74
N ALA A 51 -6.98 4.25 8.92
CA ALA A 51 -6.49 5.63 8.99
C ALA A 51 -6.71 6.40 7.69
N PHE A 52 -6.52 5.75 6.54
CA PHE A 52 -6.74 6.35 5.23
C PHE A 52 -8.23 6.56 4.95
N TYR A 53 -9.08 5.61 5.35
CA TYR A 53 -10.54 5.78 5.31
C TYR A 53 -10.98 7.00 6.11
N HIS A 54 -10.51 7.11 7.35
CA HIS A 54 -10.81 8.26 8.20
C HIS A 54 -10.32 9.57 7.57
N PHE A 55 -9.08 9.60 7.07
CA PHE A 55 -8.51 10.78 6.39
C PHE A 55 -9.32 11.19 5.16
N VAL A 56 -9.72 10.24 4.31
CA VAL A 56 -10.51 10.53 3.10
C VAL A 56 -11.90 11.05 3.44
N LYS A 57 -12.51 10.55 4.52
CA LYS A 57 -13.82 11.00 5.00
C LYS A 57 -13.78 12.41 5.60
N THR A 58 -12.73 12.73 6.38
CA THR A 58 -12.58 14.04 7.01
C THR A 58 -12.00 15.11 6.07
N HIS A 59 -11.36 14.70 4.98
CA HIS A 59 -10.81 15.60 3.97
C HIS A 59 -11.46 15.32 2.62
N PRO A 60 -12.70 15.82 2.40
CA PRO A 60 -13.40 15.66 1.14
C PRO A 60 -12.59 16.25 -0.01
N ASN A 61 -12.62 15.59 -1.15
CA ASN A 61 -11.93 16.02 -2.36
C ASN A 61 -12.96 16.15 -3.47
N THR A 62 -13.04 17.32 -4.09
CA THR A 62 -13.99 17.65 -5.16
C THR A 62 -13.72 16.90 -6.47
N MET A 63 -12.50 16.39 -6.68
CA MET A 63 -12.10 15.72 -7.92
C MET A 63 -12.26 14.19 -7.90
N LEU A 64 -12.25 13.55 -6.72
CA LEU A 64 -12.30 12.09 -6.62
C LEU A 64 -13.18 11.64 -5.46
N SER A 65 -14.12 10.74 -5.75
CA SER A 65 -14.94 10.08 -4.75
C SER A 65 -14.10 9.27 -3.75
N VAL A 66 -14.65 9.06 -2.56
CA VAL A 66 -14.05 8.26 -1.48
C VAL A 66 -13.62 6.90 -2.01
N ASP A 67 -14.49 6.18 -2.73
CA ASP A 67 -14.19 4.84 -3.27
C ASP A 67 -13.04 4.84 -4.28
N LYS A 68 -12.97 5.85 -5.16
CA LYS A 68 -11.85 5.98 -6.11
C LYS A 68 -10.54 6.20 -5.38
N ARG A 69 -10.55 6.97 -4.28
CA ARG A 69 -9.35 7.19 -3.46
C ARG A 69 -8.94 5.92 -2.72
N LEU A 70 -9.89 5.20 -2.11
CA LEU A 70 -9.66 3.93 -1.42
C LEU A 70 -9.07 2.87 -2.36
N ARG A 71 -9.61 2.71 -3.57
CA ARG A 71 -9.06 1.78 -4.59
C ARG A 71 -7.61 2.10 -4.96
N ASN A 72 -7.21 3.37 -4.88
CA ASN A 72 -5.84 3.78 -5.17
C ASN A 72 -4.87 3.57 -3.99
N LEU A 73 -5.33 3.17 -2.79
CA LEU A 73 -4.47 2.96 -1.63
C LEU A 73 -3.40 1.89 -1.90
N ASN A 74 -3.82 0.69 -2.29
CA ASN A 74 -2.90 -0.43 -2.57
C ASN A 74 -1.91 -0.08 -3.69
N ARG A 75 -2.36 0.69 -4.67
CA ARG A 75 -1.50 1.21 -5.74
C ARG A 75 -0.42 2.14 -5.19
N ASN A 76 -0.80 3.08 -4.31
CA ASN A 76 0.13 3.99 -3.65
C ASN A 76 1.15 3.28 -2.76
N ILE A 77 0.72 2.30 -1.97
CA ILE A 77 1.59 1.46 -1.15
C ILE A 77 2.55 0.68 -2.06
N GLY A 78 2.04 0.04 -3.12
CA GLY A 78 2.87 -0.70 -4.08
C GLY A 78 3.88 0.15 -4.83
N TYR A 79 3.59 1.42 -5.11
CA TYR A 79 4.58 2.36 -5.65
C TYR A 79 5.64 2.73 -4.63
N PHE A 80 5.25 2.93 -3.37
CA PHE A 80 6.19 3.21 -2.29
C PHE A 80 7.18 2.06 -2.10
N LEU A 81 6.68 0.82 -1.98
CA LEU A 81 7.51 -0.38 -1.82
C LEU A 81 8.49 -0.59 -3.00
N ARG A 82 8.10 -0.23 -4.22
CA ARG A 82 8.99 -0.32 -5.41
C ARG A 82 10.09 0.73 -5.43
N GLY A 83 9.89 1.87 -4.77
CA GLY A 83 10.89 2.93 -4.64
C GLY A 83 11.92 2.66 -3.53
N LEU A 84 11.65 1.70 -2.66
CA LEU A 84 12.59 1.23 -1.64
C LEU A 84 13.53 0.21 -2.30
N LYS A 85 14.52 0.71 -3.05
CA LYS A 85 15.71 -0.06 -3.42
C LYS A 85 16.79 0.12 -2.38
#